data_AF-A0A434V8B2-F1
#
_entry.id   AF-A0A434V8B2-F1
#
_cell.length_a   1.000
_cell.length_b   1.000
_cell.length_c   1.000
_cell.angle_alpha   90.00
_cell.angle_beta   90.00
_cell.angle_gamma   90.00
#
_symmetry.space_group_name_H-M   'P 1'
#
loop_
_entity.id
_entity.type
_entity.pdbx_description
1 polymer ?
#
loop_
_entity_poly.entity_id
_entity_poly.type
_entity_poly.pdbx_seq_one_letter_code
_entity_poly.pdbx_strand_id
1 'polypeptide(L)'
;ARDPASRPVPDDITQTAPYTDAITGKLIVSFFHPLWTRDHTGIAGVAGADITLDQLAEVVERVKIAETGFGFLTMSTGNVVAINPSSQAIIGLTSSSDAGTQGVTGLERSLRASTQPAIASLPLDQNNDGVIQHIMLDNNGERVPYIVVLKRLKPINLWSSGPVKSETMSVGIVVPEREIYASLFTAQQSISRATNRILLFQIAAIVVSLLIVFAAVLGISKRITAGLRALASAAQRLQSKDYSVRVSIPTRDEVGAAGIAFNRMAEQISFHTENLEQLVDERTRELGDANQEISALNEKLRDENVRLGAELAVARQIQMMVLPKPFELEAIPGLEIAAYMRPADEVGGDYYDVLQNGSRVKIGIGDVTGHGLESGVLMLMVQSVARALQEANEGDP
;
A
#
# COMPACT_ATOMS: atom_id res chain seq x y z
N ALA A 1 31.92 88.00 -15.13
CA ALA A 1 33.38 88.22 -15.08
C ALA A 1 33.84 88.73 -16.43
N ARG A 2 34.83 89.63 -16.50
CA ARG A 2 35.40 90.07 -17.80
C ARG A 2 36.27 88.98 -18.45
N ASP A 3 36.67 87.97 -17.68
CA ASP A 3 37.44 86.81 -18.12
C ASP A 3 36.54 85.56 -18.19
N PRO A 4 36.35 84.95 -19.38
CA PRO A 4 35.63 83.69 -19.54
C PRO A 4 36.24 82.51 -18.76
N ALA A 5 37.52 82.54 -18.42
CA ALA A 5 38.21 81.46 -17.70
C ALA A 5 37.94 81.46 -16.19
N SER A 6 37.38 82.56 -15.64
CA SER A 6 37.12 82.67 -14.20
C SER A 6 35.78 82.04 -13.77
N ARG A 7 35.19 81.17 -14.59
CA ARG A 7 33.87 80.58 -14.37
C ARG A 7 33.99 79.20 -13.72
N PRO A 8 33.21 78.90 -12.68
CA PRO A 8 33.20 77.58 -12.04
C PRO A 8 32.77 76.43 -12.95
N VAL A 9 31.84 76.70 -13.88
CA VAL A 9 31.35 75.75 -14.88
C VAL A 9 31.74 76.24 -16.27
N PRO A 10 32.27 75.37 -17.16
CA PRO A 10 32.59 75.71 -18.55
C PRO A 10 31.30 75.78 -19.41
N ASP A 11 30.36 76.62 -18.98
CA ASP A 11 29.12 76.95 -19.69
C ASP A 11 28.99 78.49 -19.77
N ASP A 12 28.42 78.96 -20.88
CA ASP A 12 28.17 80.39 -21.12
C ASP A 12 26.92 80.89 -20.41
N ILE A 13 26.01 80.00 -20.02
CA ILE A 13 24.80 80.37 -19.31
C ILE A 13 25.08 80.57 -17.82
N THR A 14 24.65 81.71 -17.28
CA THR A 14 24.63 82.00 -15.84
C THR A 14 23.19 82.24 -15.39
N GLN A 15 22.76 81.64 -14.30
CA GLN A 15 21.42 81.83 -13.73
C GLN A 15 21.47 82.63 -12.42
N THR A 16 20.36 83.29 -12.05
CA THR A 16 20.17 83.84 -10.70
C THR A 16 19.56 82.83 -9.74
N ALA A 17 19.68 83.08 -8.44
CA ALA A 17 18.77 82.49 -7.48
C ALA A 17 17.32 82.99 -7.73
N PRO A 18 16.27 82.26 -7.33
CA PRO A 18 14.89 82.70 -7.50
C PRO A 18 14.65 84.03 -6.80
N TYR A 19 14.06 84.99 -7.50
CA TYR A 19 13.75 86.28 -6.94
C TYR A 19 12.41 86.82 -7.41
N THR A 20 11.84 87.75 -6.64
CA THR A 20 10.59 88.42 -7.00
C THR A 20 10.88 89.51 -8.04
N ASP A 21 10.32 89.37 -9.23
CA ASP A 21 10.41 90.37 -10.28
C ASP A 21 9.72 91.67 -9.85
N ALA A 22 10.43 92.79 -9.98
CA ALA A 22 9.95 94.09 -9.50
C ALA A 22 8.77 94.64 -10.33
N ILE A 23 8.57 94.16 -11.56
CA ILE A 23 7.54 94.63 -12.47
C ILE A 23 6.27 93.79 -12.34
N THR A 24 6.41 92.47 -12.43
CA THR A 24 5.28 91.53 -12.42
C THR A 24 4.91 91.02 -11.03
N GLY A 25 5.79 91.18 -10.03
CA GLY A 25 5.63 90.62 -8.70
C GLY A 25 5.69 89.09 -8.65
N LYS A 26 6.00 88.43 -9.78
CA LYS A 26 6.13 86.98 -9.87
C LYS A 26 7.55 86.55 -9.50
N LEU A 27 7.69 85.33 -9.00
CA LEU A 27 9.00 84.73 -8.81
C LEU A 27 9.56 84.27 -10.15
N ILE A 28 10.79 84.70 -10.46
CA ILE A 28 11.49 84.37 -11.69
C ILE A 28 12.91 83.86 -11.40
N VAL A 29 13.43 83.12 -12.37
CA VAL A 29 14.86 82.83 -12.52
C VAL A 29 15.30 83.43 -13.84
N SER A 30 16.34 84.25 -13.80
CA SER A 30 16.90 84.89 -14.99
C SER A 30 18.14 84.14 -15.44
N PHE A 31 18.19 83.84 -16.73
CA PHE A 31 19.32 83.24 -17.40
C PHE A 31 20.01 84.28 -18.26
N PHE A 32 21.33 84.37 -18.15
CA PHE A 32 22.17 85.33 -18.85
C PHE A 32 23.18 84.59 -19.70
N HIS A 33 23.26 84.97 -20.97
CA HIS A 33 24.29 84.53 -21.90
C HIS A 33 25.12 85.74 -22.33
N PRO A 34 26.44 85.78 -22.05
CA PRO A 34 27.28 86.86 -22.52
C PRO A 34 27.40 86.81 -24.04
N LEU A 35 27.31 87.98 -24.69
CA LEU A 35 27.62 88.15 -26.10
C LEU A 35 29.04 88.69 -26.19
N TRP A 36 29.95 87.89 -26.75
CA TRP A 36 31.36 88.25 -26.87
C TRP A 36 31.63 89.10 -28.11
N THR A 37 32.68 89.91 -28.08
CA THR A 37 33.21 90.57 -29.27
C THR A 37 33.74 89.54 -30.27
N ARG A 38 33.89 89.91 -31.55
CA ARG A 38 34.29 88.99 -32.63
C ARG A 38 35.64 88.28 -32.38
N ASP A 39 36.50 88.90 -31.59
CA ASP A 39 37.82 88.42 -31.18
C ASP A 39 37.80 87.66 -29.84
N HIS A 40 36.64 87.50 -29.19
CA HIS A 40 36.45 86.85 -27.89
C HIS A 40 37.28 87.43 -26.73
N THR A 41 37.78 88.66 -26.87
CA THR A 41 38.60 89.33 -25.85
C THR A 41 37.80 90.19 -24.87
N GLY A 42 36.54 90.49 -25.18
CA GLY A 42 35.66 91.31 -24.35
C GLY A 42 34.17 90.97 -24.48
N ILE A 43 33.37 91.48 -23.55
CA ILE A 43 31.90 91.33 -23.55
C ILE A 43 31.29 92.49 -24.34
N ALA A 44 30.64 92.18 -25.46
CA ALA A 44 29.90 93.13 -26.28
C ALA A 44 28.49 93.42 -25.73
N GLY A 45 27.90 92.48 -24.99
CA GLY A 45 26.58 92.62 -24.37
C GLY A 45 26.16 91.37 -23.60
N VAL A 46 24.92 91.33 -23.14
CA VAL A 46 24.34 90.15 -22.48
C VAL A 46 22.93 89.94 -23.03
N ALA A 47 22.63 88.71 -23.44
CA ALA A 47 21.26 88.28 -23.71
C ALA A 47 20.69 87.67 -22.43
N GLY A 48 19.57 88.20 -21.95
CA GLY A 48 18.87 87.72 -20.76
C GLY A 48 17.53 87.10 -21.14
N ALA A 49 17.13 86.04 -20.44
CA ALA A 49 15.79 85.46 -20.53
C ALA A 49 15.28 85.17 -19.12
N ASP A 50 14.08 85.65 -18.81
CA ASP A 50 13.42 85.41 -17.53
C ASP A 50 12.43 84.26 -17.67
N ILE A 51 12.54 83.27 -16.79
CA ILE A 51 11.61 82.15 -16.70
C ILE A 51 10.89 82.25 -15.37
N THR A 52 9.56 82.23 -15.37
CA THR A 52 8.80 82.23 -14.13
C THR A 52 8.89 80.87 -13.44
N LEU A 53 8.85 80.84 -12.10
CA LEU A 53 8.80 79.57 -11.37
C LEU A 53 7.56 78.75 -11.74
N ASP A 54 6.46 79.40 -12.11
CA ASP A 54 5.27 78.74 -12.63
C ASP A 54 5.54 78.01 -13.94
N GLN A 55 6.29 78.62 -14.88
CA GLN A 55 6.70 77.96 -16.13
C GLN A 55 7.60 76.75 -15.85
N LEU A 56 8.52 76.86 -14.90
CA LEU A 56 9.34 75.71 -14.49
C LEU A 56 8.50 74.62 -13.82
N ALA A 57 7.51 74.98 -13.00
CA ALA A 57 6.59 74.04 -12.38
C ALA A 57 5.75 73.30 -13.43
N GLU A 58 5.28 74.00 -14.47
CA GLU A 58 4.53 73.41 -15.58
C GLU A 58 5.41 72.40 -16.36
N VAL A 59 6.68 72.72 -16.59
CA VAL A 59 7.62 71.79 -17.26
C VAL A 59 7.80 70.51 -16.44
N VAL A 60 7.91 70.61 -15.12
CA VAL A 60 8.05 69.46 -14.23
C VAL A 60 6.73 68.67 -14.13
N GLU A 61 5.58 69.34 -14.14
CA GLU A 61 4.25 68.73 -14.08
C GLU A 61 3.90 67.93 -15.34
N ARG A 62 4.42 68.32 -16.51
CA ARG A 62 4.25 67.55 -17.76
C ARG A 62 4.84 66.14 -17.66
N VAL A 63 5.78 65.90 -16.75
CA VAL A 63 6.34 64.57 -16.51
C VAL A 63 5.36 63.76 -15.65
N LYS A 64 4.43 63.06 -16.31
CA LYS A 64 3.49 62.15 -15.65
C LYS A 64 4.18 60.83 -15.29
N ILE A 65 4.19 60.50 -14.01
CA ILE A 65 4.81 59.27 -13.50
C ILE A 65 3.77 58.54 -12.65
N ALA A 66 3.37 57.36 -13.12
CA ALA A 66 2.20 56.65 -12.60
C ALA A 66 0.94 57.53 -12.58
N GLU A 67 0.01 57.31 -11.66
CA GLU A 67 -1.26 58.05 -11.59
C GLU A 67 -1.16 59.28 -10.70
N THR A 68 -0.51 59.16 -9.53
CA THR A 68 -0.37 60.25 -8.55
C THR A 68 1.07 60.67 -8.28
N GLY A 69 2.04 60.06 -8.96
CA GLY A 69 3.44 60.45 -8.86
C GLY A 69 3.70 61.83 -9.48
N PHE A 70 4.68 62.53 -8.92
CA PHE A 70 5.01 63.90 -9.32
C PHE A 70 6.51 64.16 -9.29
N GLY A 71 6.92 65.15 -10.07
CA GLY A 71 8.28 65.68 -10.07
C GLY A 71 8.42 66.95 -9.22
N PHE A 72 9.64 67.22 -8.78
CA PHE A 72 10.06 68.53 -8.28
C PHE A 72 11.49 68.83 -8.73
N LEU A 73 11.85 70.11 -8.73
CA LEU A 73 13.19 70.59 -9.04
C LEU A 73 13.74 71.34 -7.83
N THR A 74 14.92 70.96 -7.36
CA THR A 74 15.56 71.53 -6.18
C THR A 74 16.99 71.96 -6.48
N MET A 75 17.45 73.01 -5.82
CA MET A 75 18.84 73.45 -5.85
C MET A 75 19.71 72.59 -4.91
N SER A 76 21.02 72.72 -5.02
CA SER A 76 22.01 72.07 -4.17
C SER A 76 21.83 72.41 -2.68
N THR A 77 21.25 73.57 -2.38
CA THR A 77 20.90 74.04 -1.03
C THR A 77 19.67 73.33 -0.44
N GLY A 78 18.91 72.60 -1.27
CA GLY A 78 17.62 72.01 -0.91
C GLY A 78 16.42 72.94 -1.10
N ASN A 79 16.61 74.14 -1.63
CA ASN A 79 15.50 75.02 -2.00
C ASN A 79 14.77 74.50 -3.25
N VAL A 80 13.45 74.29 -3.15
CA VAL A 80 12.62 73.79 -4.24
C VAL A 80 12.19 74.93 -5.14
N VAL A 81 12.66 74.89 -6.38
CA VAL A 81 12.41 75.90 -7.41
C VAL A 81 11.09 75.64 -8.12
N ALA A 82 10.75 74.38 -8.37
CA ALA A 82 9.56 74.01 -9.13
C ALA A 82 8.93 72.74 -8.58
N ILE A 83 7.63 72.80 -8.29
CA ILE A 83 6.81 71.67 -7.86
C ILE A 83 5.33 72.04 -8.00
N ASN A 84 4.48 71.07 -8.38
CA ASN A 84 3.03 71.25 -8.40
C ASN A 84 2.50 71.63 -6.99
N PRO A 85 1.65 72.67 -6.86
CA PRO A 85 1.04 73.06 -5.58
C PRO A 85 0.39 71.92 -4.80
N SER A 86 -0.34 71.01 -5.46
CA SER A 86 -1.00 69.88 -4.80
C SER A 86 0.00 68.89 -4.19
N SER A 87 1.19 68.79 -4.77
CA SER A 87 2.26 67.90 -4.32
C SER A 87 3.09 68.49 -3.18
N GLN A 88 3.08 69.82 -2.98
CA GLN A 88 3.82 70.48 -1.90
C GLN A 88 3.37 69.98 -0.52
N ALA A 89 2.07 69.75 -0.34
CA ALA A 89 1.51 69.20 0.90
C ALA A 89 2.01 67.78 1.16
N ILE A 90 2.15 66.95 0.12
CA ILE A 90 2.60 65.55 0.24
C ILE A 90 4.06 65.49 0.71
N ILE A 91 4.94 66.37 0.20
CA ILE A 91 6.33 66.43 0.68
C ILE A 91 6.54 67.39 1.85
N GLY A 92 5.47 67.91 2.44
CA GLY A 92 5.52 68.71 3.67
C GLY A 92 6.24 70.05 3.53
N LEU A 93 6.25 70.67 2.35
CA LEU A 93 6.89 71.97 2.17
C LEU A 93 6.06 73.09 2.79
N THR A 94 6.69 73.90 3.62
CA THR A 94 6.16 75.19 4.08
C THR A 94 6.73 76.31 3.21
N SER A 95 5.89 77.24 2.77
CA SER A 95 6.35 78.45 2.09
C SER A 95 6.49 79.55 3.13
N SER A 96 7.71 79.97 3.46
CA SER A 96 7.93 81.23 4.17
C SER A 96 7.99 82.36 3.15
N SER A 97 7.06 83.30 3.26
CA SER A 97 7.15 84.59 2.56
C SER A 97 7.53 85.63 3.60
N ASP A 98 8.84 85.81 3.81
CA ASP A 98 9.30 86.90 4.67
C ASP A 98 9.05 88.23 3.93
N ALA A 99 7.92 88.86 4.24
CA ALA A 99 7.56 90.21 3.80
C ALA A 99 8.31 91.31 4.60
N GLY A 100 9.49 91.01 5.13
CA GLY A 100 10.11 91.86 6.15
C GLY A 100 11.63 91.80 6.18
N THR A 101 12.31 92.26 5.12
CA THR A 101 13.63 92.93 5.22
C THR A 101 14.05 93.47 3.85
N GLN A 102 14.70 94.64 3.84
CA GLN A 102 15.22 95.27 2.63
C GLN A 102 16.30 94.39 1.98
N GLY A 103 15.93 93.70 0.91
CA GLY A 103 16.77 92.84 0.11
C GLY A 103 15.88 91.95 -0.74
N VAL A 104 16.33 91.56 -1.92
CA VAL A 104 15.53 90.79 -2.88
C VAL A 104 15.09 89.45 -2.25
N THR A 105 13.86 89.38 -1.73
CA THR A 105 13.36 88.21 -1.00
C THR A 105 12.92 87.13 -2.00
N GLY A 106 13.70 86.05 -2.03
CA GLY A 106 13.35 84.81 -2.72
C GLY A 106 12.40 83.97 -1.87
N LEU A 107 11.51 83.23 -2.53
CA LEU A 107 10.66 82.25 -1.86
C LEU A 107 11.54 81.11 -1.31
N GLU A 108 11.54 80.90 0.00
CA GLU A 108 12.19 79.75 0.61
C GLU A 108 11.19 78.59 0.75
N ARG A 109 11.39 77.56 -0.07
CA ARG A 109 10.71 76.25 0.00
C ARG A 109 11.76 75.18 0.23
N SER A 110 12.28 75.09 1.45
CA SER A 110 13.40 74.19 1.74
C SER A 110 12.94 72.76 2.04
N LEU A 111 13.51 71.78 1.33
CA LEU A 111 13.35 70.36 1.67
C LEU A 111 13.84 70.06 3.08
N ARG A 112 14.92 70.72 3.53
CA ARG A 112 15.50 70.56 4.88
C ARG A 112 14.55 71.02 5.99
N ALA A 113 13.62 71.92 5.67
CA ALA A 113 12.60 72.44 6.59
C ALA A 113 11.24 71.74 6.43
N SER A 114 11.17 70.63 5.67
CA SER A 114 9.94 69.88 5.46
C SER A 114 9.35 69.36 6.78
N THR A 115 8.02 69.36 6.89
CA THR A 115 7.29 68.71 7.99
C THR A 115 7.42 67.19 7.96
N GLN A 116 7.87 66.61 6.84
CA GLN A 116 8.14 65.19 6.65
C GLN A 116 9.62 64.90 6.97
N PRO A 117 9.96 64.19 8.06
CA PRO A 117 11.35 63.93 8.42
C PRO A 117 12.13 63.17 7.33
N ALA A 118 11.47 62.28 6.60
CA ALA A 118 12.08 61.49 5.54
C ALA A 118 12.41 62.31 4.28
N ILE A 119 11.72 63.44 4.05
CA ILE A 119 12.06 64.39 2.98
C ILE A 119 13.22 65.29 3.41
N ALA A 120 13.21 65.74 4.67
CA ALA A 120 14.27 66.58 5.21
C ALA A 120 15.65 65.92 5.21
N SER A 121 15.70 64.60 5.39
CA SER A 121 16.93 63.81 5.39
C SER A 121 17.41 63.35 4.00
N LEU A 122 16.76 63.77 2.90
CA LEU A 122 17.16 63.34 1.56
C LEU A 122 18.62 63.73 1.23
N PRO A 123 19.44 62.82 0.68
CA PRO A 123 20.82 63.11 0.30
C PRO A 123 20.86 63.87 -1.03
N LEU A 124 20.95 65.20 -0.96
CA LEU A 124 20.97 66.11 -2.12
C LEU A 124 22.39 66.35 -2.66
N ASP A 125 23.41 66.12 -1.84
CA ASP A 125 24.82 66.47 -2.05
C ASP A 125 25.73 65.26 -2.29
N GLN A 126 25.26 64.05 -2.01
CA GLN A 126 26.04 62.82 -2.16
C GLN A 126 26.12 62.40 -3.64
N ASN A 127 27.16 61.66 -4.03
CA ASN A 127 27.33 61.06 -5.38
C ASN A 127 26.27 59.98 -5.72
N ASN A 128 25.12 59.99 -5.04
CA ASN A 128 24.02 59.03 -5.17
C ASN A 128 23.08 59.39 -6.33
N ASP A 129 23.65 59.78 -7.45
CA ASP A 129 22.90 60.22 -8.64
C ASP A 129 22.02 59.08 -9.20
N GLY A 130 20.70 59.23 -9.10
CA GLY A 130 19.73 58.23 -9.57
C GLY A 130 19.48 57.09 -8.58
N VAL A 131 19.89 57.19 -7.31
CA VAL A 131 19.57 56.18 -6.30
C VAL A 131 18.10 56.25 -5.92
N ILE A 132 17.45 55.09 -5.94
CA ILE A 132 16.06 54.89 -5.54
C ILE A 132 16.00 54.80 -4.02
N GLN A 133 15.24 55.68 -3.38
CA GLN A 133 15.03 55.68 -1.94
C GLN A 133 13.59 55.32 -1.62
N HIS A 134 13.42 54.43 -0.65
CA HIS A 134 12.12 54.04 -0.13
C HIS A 134 11.88 54.80 1.16
N ILE A 135 10.86 55.64 1.19
CA ILE A 135 10.53 56.50 2.33
C ILE A 135 9.07 56.37 2.71
N MET A 136 8.78 56.56 4.00
CA MET A 136 7.42 56.60 4.51
C MET A 136 7.02 58.05 4.68
N LEU A 137 5.94 58.46 4.00
CA LEU A 137 5.36 59.80 4.13
C LEU A 137 4.00 59.71 4.81
N ASP A 138 3.71 60.71 5.64
CA ASP A 138 2.36 60.90 6.17
C ASP A 138 1.52 61.62 5.11
N ASN A 139 0.42 61.00 4.68
CA ASN A 139 -0.54 61.61 3.79
C ASN A 139 -1.92 61.56 4.45
N ASN A 140 -2.39 62.70 4.97
CA ASN A 140 -3.66 62.85 5.67
C ASN A 140 -3.85 61.92 6.89
N GLY A 141 -2.78 61.65 7.64
CA GLY A 141 -2.80 60.80 8.84
C GLY A 141 -2.52 59.32 8.56
N GLU A 142 -2.35 58.93 7.30
CA GLU A 142 -1.96 57.58 6.89
C GLU A 142 -0.48 57.55 6.47
N ARG A 143 0.28 56.60 7.01
CA ARG A 143 1.68 56.37 6.59
C ARG A 143 1.71 55.55 5.31
N VAL A 144 2.08 56.22 4.22
CA VAL A 144 2.14 55.62 2.89
C VAL A 144 3.60 55.46 2.44
N PRO A 145 4.00 54.29 1.89
CA PRO A 145 5.31 54.11 1.30
C PRO A 145 5.42 54.81 -0.07
N TYR A 146 6.48 55.58 -0.24
CA TYR A 146 6.84 56.27 -1.47
C TYR A 146 8.25 55.90 -1.91
N ILE A 147 8.42 55.84 -3.22
CA ILE A 147 9.72 55.83 -3.87
C ILE A 147 10.09 57.27 -4.25
N VAL A 148 11.29 57.69 -3.83
CA VAL A 148 11.90 58.95 -4.24
C VAL A 148 13.17 58.68 -5.01
N VAL A 149 13.27 59.28 -6.20
CA VAL A 149 14.47 59.22 -7.04
C VAL A 149 14.97 60.64 -7.24
N LEU A 150 16.24 60.88 -6.93
CA LEU A 150 16.91 62.15 -7.16
C LEU A 150 17.94 61.99 -8.26
N LYS A 151 17.77 62.75 -9.35
CA LYS A 151 18.72 62.80 -10.47
C LYS A 151 19.38 64.17 -10.51
N ARG A 152 20.71 64.21 -10.45
CA ARG A 152 21.46 65.46 -10.56
C ARG A 152 21.51 65.89 -12.03
N LEU A 153 21.24 67.17 -12.27
CA LEU A 153 21.40 67.80 -13.58
C LEU A 153 22.85 68.22 -13.80
N LYS A 154 23.18 68.61 -15.03
CA LYS A 154 24.49 69.19 -15.32
C LYS A 154 24.66 70.48 -14.51
N PRO A 155 25.84 70.72 -13.92
CA PRO A 155 26.09 71.94 -13.17
C PRO A 155 25.97 73.17 -14.08
N ILE A 156 25.51 74.28 -13.53
CA ILE A 156 25.38 75.58 -14.20
C ILE A 156 26.00 76.68 -13.32
N ASN A 157 26.38 77.79 -13.94
CA ASN A 157 26.88 78.95 -13.20
C ASN A 157 25.73 79.67 -12.49
N LEU A 158 25.82 79.87 -11.18
CA LEU A 158 24.85 80.60 -10.36
C LEU A 158 25.43 81.91 -9.85
N TRP A 159 24.67 82.98 -9.98
CA TRP A 159 24.96 84.29 -9.41
C TRP A 159 23.92 84.64 -8.33
N SER A 160 24.39 84.77 -7.09
CA SER A 160 23.56 85.13 -5.93
C SER A 160 24.35 86.12 -5.07
N SER A 161 24.19 87.42 -5.35
CA SER A 161 24.74 88.55 -4.58
C SER A 161 26.25 88.44 -4.22
N GLY A 162 27.08 87.90 -5.11
CA GLY A 162 28.50 87.62 -4.86
C GLY A 162 29.24 87.07 -6.09
N PRO A 163 30.40 86.38 -5.93
CA PRO A 163 31.07 85.72 -7.03
C PRO A 163 30.20 84.60 -7.61
N VAL A 164 30.36 84.33 -8.92
CA VAL A 164 29.68 83.22 -9.59
C VAL A 164 30.14 81.89 -8.97
N LYS A 165 29.21 81.02 -8.63
CA LYS A 165 29.44 79.69 -8.06
C LYS A 165 28.91 78.59 -8.98
N SER A 166 29.41 77.37 -8.82
CA SER A 166 28.82 76.20 -9.48
C SER A 166 27.57 75.76 -8.72
N GLU A 167 26.47 75.59 -9.43
CA GLU A 167 25.20 75.11 -8.88
C GLU A 167 24.78 73.82 -9.60
N THR A 168 24.41 72.80 -8.83
CA THR A 168 23.96 71.52 -9.37
C THR A 168 22.54 71.24 -8.89
N MET A 169 21.57 71.54 -9.74
CA MET A 169 20.17 71.26 -9.47
C MET A 169 19.89 69.76 -9.54
N SER A 170 18.87 69.30 -8.82
CA SER A 170 18.40 67.92 -8.85
C SER A 170 16.92 67.87 -9.19
N VAL A 171 16.55 66.94 -10.07
CA VAL A 171 15.16 66.56 -10.33
C VAL A 171 14.81 65.42 -9.39
N GLY A 172 13.82 65.66 -8.54
CA GLY A 172 13.21 64.65 -7.68
C GLY A 172 11.94 64.11 -8.31
N ILE A 173 11.76 62.80 -8.26
CA ILE A 173 10.54 62.10 -8.64
C ILE A 173 10.03 61.37 -7.41
N VAL A 174 8.76 61.55 -7.08
CA VAL A 174 8.10 60.95 -5.92
C VAL A 174 6.89 60.16 -6.40
N VAL A 175 6.81 58.86 -6.10
CA VAL A 175 5.72 57.99 -6.55
C VAL A 175 5.32 57.03 -5.43
N PRO A 176 4.02 56.81 -5.15
CA PRO A 176 3.60 55.80 -4.20
C PRO A 176 4.02 54.39 -4.66
N GLU A 177 4.57 53.57 -3.75
CA GLU A 177 5.00 52.20 -4.09
C GLU A 177 3.86 51.35 -4.64
N ARG A 178 2.65 51.53 -4.09
CA ARG A 178 1.46 50.78 -4.51
C ARG A 178 1.13 50.94 -5.99
N GLU A 179 1.47 52.08 -6.62
CA GLU A 179 1.18 52.33 -8.03
C GLU A 179 2.20 51.66 -8.94
N ILE A 180 3.47 51.69 -8.53
CA ILE A 180 4.55 50.98 -9.23
C ILE A 180 4.32 49.47 -9.19
N TYR A 181 3.87 48.94 -8.05
CA TYR A 181 3.63 47.50 -7.86
C TYR A 181 2.17 47.06 -8.10
N ALA A 182 1.28 47.95 -8.54
CA ALA A 182 -0.14 47.62 -8.74
C ALA A 182 -0.33 46.42 -9.69
N SER A 183 0.42 46.39 -10.80
CA SER A 183 0.42 45.29 -11.76
C SER A 183 0.93 43.98 -11.15
N LEU A 184 1.96 44.05 -10.29
CA LEU A 184 2.50 42.89 -9.57
C LEU A 184 1.49 42.33 -8.58
N PHE A 185 0.85 43.19 -7.78
CA PHE A 185 -0.13 42.76 -6.78
C PHE A 185 -1.38 42.15 -7.43
N THR A 186 -1.88 42.74 -8.52
CA THR A 186 -3.01 42.19 -9.26
C THR A 186 -2.65 40.84 -9.90
N ALA A 187 -1.47 40.71 -10.50
CA ALA A 187 -0.96 39.44 -11.02
C ALA A 187 -0.84 38.38 -9.91
N GLN A 188 -0.22 38.71 -8.77
CA GLN A 188 -0.06 37.80 -7.65
C GLN A 188 -1.41 37.33 -7.09
N GLN A 189 -2.39 38.23 -6.96
CA GLN A 189 -3.73 37.85 -6.51
C GLN A 189 -4.42 36.91 -7.49
N SER A 190 -4.26 37.12 -8.81
CA SER A 190 -4.81 36.23 -9.83
C SER A 190 -4.18 34.83 -9.76
N ILE A 191 -2.86 34.76 -9.53
CA ILE A 191 -2.12 33.50 -9.37
C ILE A 191 -2.59 32.77 -8.12
N SER A 192 -2.71 33.43 -6.97
CA SER A 192 -3.18 32.80 -5.73
C SER A 192 -4.58 32.20 -5.86
N ARG A 193 -5.50 32.88 -6.55
CA ARG A 193 -6.85 32.33 -6.81
C ARG A 193 -6.81 31.09 -7.70
N ALA A 194 -5.99 31.12 -8.76
CA ALA A 194 -5.81 29.96 -9.64
C ALA A 194 -5.21 28.77 -8.88
N THR A 195 -4.16 29.00 -8.08
CA THR A 195 -3.50 27.97 -7.26
C THR A 195 -4.48 27.33 -6.27
N ASN A 196 -5.27 28.12 -5.54
CA ASN A 196 -6.26 27.56 -4.60
C ASN A 196 -7.33 26.72 -5.30
N ARG A 197 -7.80 27.14 -6.48
CA ARG A 197 -8.76 26.36 -7.27
C ARG A 197 -8.15 25.02 -7.72
N ILE A 198 -6.91 25.02 -8.17
CA ILE A 198 -6.18 23.80 -8.57
C ILE A 198 -6.00 22.86 -7.37
N LEU A 199 -5.57 23.38 -6.22
CA LEU A 199 -5.40 22.59 -4.99
C LEU A 199 -6.71 21.94 -4.54
N LEU A 200 -7.83 22.68 -4.55
CA LEU A 200 -9.14 22.13 -4.19
C LEU A 200 -9.56 20.99 -5.14
N PHE A 201 -9.36 21.14 -6.45
CA PHE A 201 -9.64 20.07 -7.40
C PHE A 201 -8.74 18.84 -7.21
N GLN A 202 -7.46 19.03 -6.90
CA GLN A 202 -6.55 17.92 -6.59
C GLN A 202 -6.98 17.16 -5.33
N ILE A 203 -7.30 17.88 -4.25
CA ILE A 203 -7.81 17.26 -3.00
C ILE A 203 -9.10 16.51 -3.28
N ALA A 204 -10.05 17.10 -4.01
CA ALA A 204 -11.29 16.44 -4.38
C ALA A 204 -11.05 15.18 -5.22
N ALA A 205 -10.14 15.23 -6.19
CA ALA A 205 -9.77 14.06 -7.01
C ALA A 205 -9.16 12.93 -6.17
N ILE A 206 -8.29 13.27 -5.21
CA ILE A 206 -7.72 12.30 -4.26
C ILE A 206 -8.82 11.67 -3.42
N VAL A 207 -9.71 12.47 -2.83
CA VAL A 207 -10.84 11.97 -2.02
C VAL A 207 -11.75 11.04 -2.83
N VAL A 208 -12.10 11.43 -4.06
CA VAL A 208 -12.92 10.59 -4.96
C VAL A 208 -12.20 9.28 -5.28
N SER A 209 -10.90 9.32 -5.60
CA SER A 209 -10.13 8.11 -5.86
C SER A 209 -10.10 7.16 -4.66
N LEU A 210 -9.96 7.72 -3.45
CA LEU A 210 -9.90 6.97 -2.20
C LEU A 210 -11.27 6.34 -1.86
N LEU A 211 -12.35 7.05 -2.12
CA LEU A 211 -13.72 6.52 -2.01
C LEU A 211 -13.99 5.38 -2.99
N ILE A 212 -13.51 5.47 -4.23
CA ILE A 212 -13.65 4.40 -5.23
C ILE A 212 -12.89 3.16 -4.77
N VAL A 213 -11.63 3.31 -4.33
CA VAL A 213 -10.82 2.20 -3.81
C VAL A 213 -11.50 1.58 -2.58
N PHE A 214 -11.99 2.40 -1.64
CA PHE A 214 -12.68 1.93 -0.45
C PHE A 214 -13.95 1.13 -0.79
N ALA A 215 -14.77 1.64 -1.72
CA ALA A 215 -15.97 0.94 -2.19
C ALA A 215 -15.63 -0.39 -2.89
N ALA A 216 -14.57 -0.42 -3.70
CA ALA A 216 -14.10 -1.64 -4.35
C ALA A 216 -13.63 -2.69 -3.33
N VAL A 217 -12.85 -2.29 -2.33
CA VAL A 217 -12.39 -3.19 -1.24
C VAL A 217 -13.57 -3.76 -0.47
N LEU A 218 -14.56 -2.95 -0.11
CA LEU A 218 -15.77 -3.43 0.58
C LEU A 218 -16.58 -4.39 -0.29
N GLY A 219 -16.70 -4.14 -1.60
CA GLY A 219 -17.38 -5.02 -2.54
C GLY A 219 -16.69 -6.37 -2.67
N ILE A 220 -15.36 -6.38 -2.85
CA ILE A 220 -14.55 -7.59 -2.97
C ILE A 220 -14.59 -8.38 -1.66
N SER A 221 -14.38 -7.71 -0.52
CA SER A 221 -14.39 -8.34 0.80
C SER A 221 -15.72 -9.05 1.07
N LYS A 222 -16.87 -8.37 0.84
CA LYS A 222 -18.19 -9.00 0.98
C LYS A 222 -18.37 -10.22 0.08
N ARG A 223 -17.89 -10.15 -1.17
CA ARG A 223 -17.99 -11.24 -2.13
C ARG A 223 -17.19 -12.48 -1.70
N ILE A 224 -15.95 -12.28 -1.27
CA ILE A 224 -15.08 -13.35 -0.78
C ILE A 224 -15.63 -13.98 0.50
N THR A 225 -16.01 -13.15 1.49
CA THR A 225 -16.55 -13.64 2.77
C THR A 225 -17.84 -14.42 2.58
N ALA A 226 -18.72 -13.99 1.65
CA ALA A 226 -19.94 -14.73 1.33
C ALA A 226 -19.63 -16.12 0.74
N GLY A 227 -18.69 -16.21 -0.20
CA GLY A 227 -18.27 -17.48 -0.80
C GLY A 227 -17.67 -18.45 0.23
N LEU A 228 -16.79 -17.96 1.11
CA LEU A 228 -16.21 -18.75 2.19
C LEU A 228 -17.26 -19.22 3.21
N ARG A 229 -18.23 -18.37 3.54
CA ARG A 229 -19.32 -18.74 4.46
C ARG A 229 -20.24 -19.80 3.86
N ALA A 230 -20.50 -19.74 2.56
CA ALA A 230 -21.25 -20.76 1.85
C ALA A 230 -20.53 -22.12 1.87
N LEU A 231 -19.22 -22.14 1.60
CA LEU A 231 -18.38 -23.34 1.73
C LEU A 231 -18.41 -23.91 3.14
N ALA A 232 -18.20 -23.07 4.15
CA ALA A 232 -18.21 -23.49 5.55
C ALA A 232 -19.56 -24.14 5.92
N SER A 233 -20.68 -23.52 5.53
CA SER A 233 -22.02 -24.08 5.80
C SER A 233 -22.25 -25.42 5.10
N ALA A 234 -21.74 -25.58 3.87
CA ALA A 234 -21.90 -26.81 3.12
C ALA A 234 -21.01 -27.94 3.65
N ALA A 235 -19.79 -27.63 4.09
CA ALA A 235 -18.92 -28.58 4.77
C ALA A 235 -19.58 -29.10 6.06
N GLN A 236 -20.26 -28.21 6.82
CA GLN A 236 -21.01 -28.62 8.01
C GLN A 236 -22.19 -29.55 7.67
N ARG A 237 -22.90 -29.31 6.56
CA ARG A 237 -23.96 -30.22 6.09
C ARG A 237 -23.41 -31.57 5.64
N LEU A 238 -22.27 -31.57 4.94
CA LEU A 238 -21.57 -32.80 4.54
C LEU A 238 -21.19 -33.64 5.77
N GLN A 239 -20.72 -33.00 6.85
CA GLN A 239 -20.41 -33.67 8.13
C GLN A 239 -21.65 -34.32 8.76
N SER A 240 -22.84 -33.73 8.61
CA SER A 240 -24.11 -34.31 9.05
C SER A 240 -24.65 -35.42 8.13
N LYS A 241 -23.80 -36.01 7.26
CA LYS A 241 -24.15 -37.04 6.26
C LYS A 241 -25.12 -36.60 5.16
N ASP A 242 -25.32 -35.30 4.98
CA ASP A 242 -26.07 -34.76 3.83
C ASP A 242 -25.12 -34.59 2.63
N TYR A 243 -24.90 -35.68 1.89
CA TYR A 243 -24.01 -35.69 0.71
C TYR A 243 -24.64 -35.06 -0.54
N SER A 244 -25.92 -34.69 -0.48
CA SER A 244 -26.63 -34.02 -1.58
C SER A 244 -26.31 -32.53 -1.68
N VAL A 245 -25.67 -31.95 -0.65
CA VAL A 245 -25.33 -30.53 -0.60
C VAL A 245 -24.43 -30.12 -1.76
N ARG A 246 -24.76 -29.00 -2.41
CA ARG A 246 -23.95 -28.37 -3.45
C ARG A 246 -23.82 -26.89 -3.17
N VAL A 247 -22.63 -26.34 -3.43
CA VAL A 247 -22.33 -24.92 -3.27
C VAL A 247 -22.26 -24.26 -4.62
N SER A 248 -22.98 -23.16 -4.80
CA SER A 248 -22.87 -22.30 -5.98
C SER A 248 -22.21 -21.00 -5.59
N ILE A 249 -21.00 -20.77 -6.10
CA ILE A 249 -20.23 -19.56 -5.86
C ILE A 249 -20.01 -18.90 -7.22
N PRO A 250 -20.74 -17.83 -7.56
CA PRO A 250 -20.66 -17.18 -8.87
C PRO A 250 -19.43 -16.27 -8.98
N THR A 251 -18.26 -16.81 -8.66
CA THR A 251 -16.96 -16.14 -8.76
C THR A 251 -16.02 -16.97 -9.62
N ARG A 252 -15.15 -16.30 -10.37
CA ARG A 252 -14.12 -16.93 -11.21
C ARG A 252 -12.74 -16.77 -10.57
N ASP A 253 -12.68 -16.98 -9.27
CA ASP A 253 -11.49 -16.88 -8.43
C ASP A 253 -11.23 -18.22 -7.72
N GLU A 254 -10.23 -18.26 -6.83
CA GLU A 254 -9.85 -19.45 -6.06
C GLU A 254 -11.00 -19.95 -5.18
N VAL A 255 -11.87 -19.05 -4.71
CA VAL A 255 -13.05 -19.42 -3.91
C VAL A 255 -14.07 -20.16 -4.78
N GLY A 256 -14.31 -19.68 -6.00
CA GLY A 256 -15.16 -20.36 -6.98
C GLY A 256 -14.63 -21.75 -7.35
N ALA A 257 -13.31 -21.86 -7.59
CA ALA A 257 -12.66 -23.14 -7.85
C ALA A 257 -12.79 -24.11 -6.67
N ALA A 258 -12.66 -23.63 -5.43
CA ALA A 258 -12.89 -24.43 -4.23
C ALA A 258 -14.35 -24.92 -4.13
N GLY A 259 -15.33 -24.09 -4.53
CA GLY A 259 -16.74 -24.50 -4.65
C GLY A 259 -16.95 -25.67 -5.62
N ILE A 260 -16.31 -25.64 -6.79
CA ILE A 260 -16.38 -26.73 -7.77
C ILE A 260 -15.71 -28.00 -7.23
N ALA A 261 -14.52 -27.87 -6.64
CA ALA A 261 -13.80 -29.00 -6.05
C ALA A 261 -14.59 -29.65 -4.91
N PHE A 262 -15.23 -28.85 -4.06
CA PHE A 262 -16.12 -29.32 -3.00
C PHE A 262 -17.31 -30.12 -3.58
N ASN A 263 -17.95 -29.62 -4.63
CA ASN A 263 -19.08 -30.33 -5.25
C ASN A 263 -18.67 -31.69 -5.83
N ARG A 264 -17.49 -31.78 -6.47
CA ARG A 264 -16.95 -33.06 -6.99
C ARG A 264 -16.67 -34.05 -5.85
N MET A 265 -16.11 -33.57 -4.73
CA MET A 265 -15.90 -34.40 -3.55
C MET A 265 -17.22 -34.91 -2.97
N ALA A 266 -18.21 -34.03 -2.80
CA ALA A 266 -19.53 -34.40 -2.29
C ALA A 266 -20.24 -35.44 -3.19
N GLU A 267 -20.10 -35.30 -4.52
CA GLU A 267 -20.59 -36.29 -5.49
C GLU A 267 -19.89 -37.65 -5.35
N GLN A 268 -18.56 -37.69 -5.26
CA GLN A 268 -17.82 -38.94 -5.07
C GLN A 268 -18.20 -39.65 -3.76
N ILE A 269 -18.36 -38.90 -2.66
CA ILE A 269 -18.77 -39.46 -1.37
C ILE A 269 -20.20 -40.01 -1.43
N SER A 270 -21.13 -39.27 -2.06
CA SER A 270 -22.50 -39.74 -2.27
C SER A 270 -22.52 -41.05 -3.04
N PHE A 271 -21.79 -41.12 -4.16
CA PHE A 271 -21.70 -42.32 -5.01
C PHE A 271 -21.05 -43.51 -4.28
N HIS A 272 -19.98 -43.28 -3.51
CA HIS A 272 -19.34 -44.35 -2.75
C HIS A 272 -20.21 -44.86 -1.60
N THR A 273 -20.95 -43.97 -0.93
CA THR A 273 -21.84 -44.37 0.18
C THR A 273 -23.01 -45.22 -0.34
N GLU A 274 -23.62 -44.82 -1.45
CA GLU A 274 -24.73 -45.56 -2.08
C GLU A 274 -24.27 -46.96 -2.56
N ASN A 275 -23.11 -47.06 -3.21
CA ASN A 275 -22.57 -48.36 -3.64
C ASN A 275 -22.08 -49.22 -2.47
N LEU A 276 -21.55 -48.61 -1.39
CA LEU A 276 -21.12 -49.35 -0.20
C LEU A 276 -22.31 -50.00 0.51
N GLU A 277 -23.45 -49.33 0.60
CA GLU A 277 -24.67 -49.94 1.15
C GLU A 277 -25.08 -51.16 0.31
N GLN A 278 -25.06 -51.04 -1.02
CA GLN A 278 -25.38 -52.15 -1.91
C GLN A 278 -24.38 -53.33 -1.78
N LEU A 279 -23.08 -53.04 -1.68
CA LEU A 279 -22.04 -54.06 -1.51
C LEU A 279 -22.11 -54.72 -0.12
N VAL A 280 -22.43 -53.96 0.92
CA VAL A 280 -22.64 -54.51 2.27
C VAL A 280 -23.83 -55.46 2.28
N ASP A 281 -24.94 -55.12 1.61
CA ASP A 281 -26.10 -55.99 1.50
C ASP A 281 -25.78 -57.29 0.73
N GLU A 282 -25.05 -57.19 -0.38
CA GLU A 282 -24.63 -58.34 -1.18
C GLU A 282 -23.71 -59.28 -0.38
N ARG A 283 -22.67 -58.74 0.28
CA ARG A 283 -21.76 -59.53 1.12
C ARG A 283 -22.45 -60.12 2.34
N THR A 284 -23.42 -59.42 2.93
CA THR A 284 -24.20 -59.94 4.05
C THR A 284 -25.05 -61.14 3.62
N ARG A 285 -25.62 -61.11 2.40
CA ARG A 285 -26.33 -62.27 1.83
C ARG A 285 -25.38 -63.44 1.56
N GLU A 286 -24.27 -63.21 0.87
CA GLU A 286 -23.28 -64.27 0.58
C GLU A 286 -22.75 -64.94 1.85
N LEU A 287 -22.44 -64.16 2.90
CA LEU A 287 -22.03 -64.69 4.20
C LEU A 287 -23.15 -65.49 4.88
N GLY A 288 -24.41 -65.09 4.68
CA GLY A 288 -25.58 -65.84 5.16
C GLY A 288 -25.67 -67.22 4.49
N ASP A 289 -25.54 -67.26 3.17
CA ASP A 289 -25.61 -68.50 2.38
C ASP A 289 -24.44 -69.44 2.70
N ALA A 290 -23.21 -68.91 2.77
CA ALA A 290 -22.03 -69.69 3.15
C ALA A 290 -22.14 -70.28 4.57
N ASN A 291 -22.69 -69.53 5.53
CA ASN A 291 -22.94 -70.04 6.88
C ASN A 291 -23.98 -71.16 6.90
N GLN A 292 -25.03 -71.07 6.08
CA GLN A 292 -26.00 -72.16 5.94
C GLN A 292 -25.37 -73.41 5.33
N GLU A 293 -24.53 -73.25 4.30
CA GLU A 293 -23.82 -74.36 3.66
C GLU A 293 -22.85 -75.06 4.63
N ILE A 294 -22.04 -74.29 5.38
CA ILE A 294 -21.15 -74.83 6.41
C ILE A 294 -21.94 -75.60 7.47
N SER A 295 -23.09 -75.07 7.90
CA SER A 295 -23.94 -75.72 8.90
C SER A 295 -24.49 -77.06 8.39
N ALA A 296 -24.98 -77.11 7.15
CA ALA A 296 -25.47 -78.34 6.52
C ALA A 296 -24.35 -79.37 6.29
N LEU A 297 -23.14 -78.94 5.93
CA LEU A 297 -21.99 -79.82 5.77
C LEU A 297 -21.54 -80.42 7.11
N ASN A 298 -21.51 -79.61 8.17
CA ASN A 298 -21.21 -80.09 9.52
C ASN A 298 -22.22 -81.12 10.00
N GLU A 299 -23.51 -80.95 9.69
CA GLU A 299 -24.55 -81.93 10.02
C GLU A 299 -24.31 -83.26 9.29
N LYS A 300 -24.03 -83.24 7.98
CA LYS A 300 -23.69 -84.45 7.21
C LYS A 300 -22.44 -85.15 7.74
N LEU A 301 -21.37 -84.41 8.04
CA LEU A 301 -20.14 -84.97 8.62
C LEU A 301 -20.40 -85.64 9.97
N ARG A 302 -21.28 -85.05 10.78
CA ARG A 302 -21.66 -85.63 12.08
C ARG A 302 -22.41 -86.95 11.92
N ASP A 303 -23.35 -87.01 10.98
CA ASP A 303 -24.09 -88.24 10.68
C ASP A 303 -23.17 -89.34 10.14
N GLU A 304 -22.22 -89.00 9.26
CA GLU A 304 -21.27 -89.96 8.72
C GLU A 304 -20.32 -90.52 9.79
N ASN A 305 -19.82 -89.67 10.70
CA ASN A 305 -19.01 -90.13 11.84
C ASN A 305 -19.79 -91.11 12.74
N VAL A 306 -21.07 -90.85 12.99
CA VAL A 306 -21.92 -91.77 13.78
C VAL A 306 -22.08 -93.12 13.06
N ARG A 307 -22.30 -93.11 11.73
CA ARG A 307 -22.40 -94.35 10.94
C ARG A 307 -21.10 -95.15 10.96
N LEU A 308 -19.97 -94.50 10.73
CA LEU A 308 -18.65 -95.13 10.77
C LEU A 308 -18.35 -95.74 12.15
N GLY A 309 -18.70 -95.03 13.23
CA GLY A 309 -18.59 -95.57 14.58
C GLY A 309 -19.39 -96.86 14.79
N ALA A 310 -20.59 -96.96 14.21
CA ALA A 310 -21.41 -98.17 14.28
C ALA A 310 -20.79 -99.33 13.47
N GLU A 311 -20.25 -99.08 12.27
CA GLU A 311 -19.55 -100.09 11.46
C GLU A 311 -18.30 -100.64 12.16
N LEU A 312 -17.50 -99.76 12.78
CA LEU A 312 -16.33 -100.16 13.57
C LEU A 312 -16.71 -100.99 14.81
N ALA A 313 -17.82 -100.67 15.47
CA ALA A 313 -18.33 -101.45 16.60
C ALA A 313 -18.70 -102.89 16.19
N VAL A 314 -19.25 -103.08 14.98
CA VAL A 314 -19.52 -104.42 14.43
C VAL A 314 -18.22 -105.19 14.18
N ALA A 315 -17.22 -104.55 13.58
CA ALA A 315 -15.92 -105.18 13.34
C ALA A 315 -15.24 -105.65 14.65
N ARG A 316 -15.32 -104.83 15.70
CA ARG A 316 -14.87 -105.21 17.06
C ARG A 316 -15.60 -106.45 17.56
N GLN A 317 -16.91 -106.48 17.41
CA GLN A 317 -17.72 -107.60 17.88
C GLN A 317 -17.35 -108.91 17.16
N ILE A 318 -17.10 -108.85 15.85
CA ILE A 318 -16.60 -109.99 15.07
C ILE A 318 -15.24 -110.43 15.61
N GLN A 319 -14.29 -109.51 15.80
CA GLN A 319 -12.97 -109.82 16.37
C GLN A 319 -13.08 -110.58 17.70
N MET A 320 -13.95 -110.13 18.60
CA MET A 320 -14.15 -110.78 19.89
C MET A 320 -14.81 -112.16 19.81
N MET A 321 -15.59 -112.46 18.76
CA MET A 321 -16.24 -113.77 18.59
C MET A 321 -15.29 -114.87 18.12
N VAL A 322 -14.21 -114.50 17.41
CA VAL A 322 -13.27 -115.47 16.82
C VAL A 322 -12.20 -115.89 17.84
N LEU A 323 -11.96 -115.10 18.89
CA LEU A 323 -11.04 -115.47 19.96
C LEU A 323 -11.46 -116.78 20.66
N PRO A 324 -10.48 -117.59 21.13
CA PRO A 324 -10.75 -118.80 21.90
C PRO A 324 -11.71 -118.55 23.07
N LYS A 325 -12.76 -119.37 23.18
CA LYS A 325 -13.71 -119.24 24.29
C LYS A 325 -13.13 -119.85 25.56
N PRO A 326 -13.47 -119.35 26.76
CA PRO A 326 -12.93 -119.88 28.01
C PRO A 326 -13.10 -121.40 28.16
N PHE A 327 -14.24 -121.97 27.73
CA PHE A 327 -14.46 -123.42 27.77
C PHE A 327 -13.52 -124.21 26.83
N GLU A 328 -13.11 -123.62 25.70
CA GLU A 328 -12.16 -124.26 24.76
C GLU A 328 -10.76 -124.31 25.37
N LEU A 329 -10.40 -123.27 26.13
CA LEU A 329 -9.13 -123.19 26.85
C LEU A 329 -9.09 -124.15 28.05
N GLU A 330 -10.20 -124.28 28.79
CA GLU A 330 -10.34 -125.19 29.94
C GLU A 330 -10.40 -126.68 29.54
N ALA A 331 -10.83 -126.99 28.32
CA ALA A 331 -10.95 -128.36 27.81
C ALA A 331 -9.61 -129.03 27.49
N ILE A 332 -8.49 -128.30 27.56
CA ILE A 332 -7.15 -128.79 27.22
C ILE A 332 -6.54 -129.49 28.46
N PRO A 333 -6.46 -130.83 28.48
CA PRO A 333 -6.03 -131.56 29.67
C PRO A 333 -4.54 -131.31 29.96
N GLY A 334 -4.24 -130.90 31.19
CA GLY A 334 -2.87 -130.72 31.69
C GLY A 334 -2.29 -129.32 31.58
N LEU A 335 -3.06 -128.33 31.09
CA LEU A 335 -2.66 -126.92 31.04
C LEU A 335 -3.74 -126.03 31.68
N GLU A 336 -3.32 -125.05 32.47
CA GLU A 336 -4.18 -123.96 32.94
C GLU A 336 -3.90 -122.73 32.07
N ILE A 337 -4.88 -122.31 31.26
CA ILE A 337 -4.71 -121.23 30.29
C ILE A 337 -5.68 -120.09 30.60
N ALA A 338 -5.13 -118.89 30.79
CA ALA A 338 -5.89 -117.66 30.95
C ALA A 338 -5.49 -116.67 29.85
N ALA A 339 -6.48 -116.04 29.21
CA ALA A 339 -6.26 -115.07 28.14
C ALA A 339 -7.19 -113.85 28.31
N TYR A 340 -6.68 -112.66 27.98
CA TYR A 340 -7.42 -111.41 27.98
C TYR A 340 -6.89 -110.50 26.88
N MET A 341 -7.81 -109.89 26.12
CA MET A 341 -7.48 -108.93 25.07
C MET A 341 -8.32 -107.66 25.25
N ARG A 342 -7.67 -106.50 25.16
CA ARG A 342 -8.32 -105.18 25.16
C ARG A 342 -7.71 -104.33 24.05
N PRO A 343 -8.43 -104.12 22.93
CA PRO A 343 -8.00 -103.21 21.88
C PRO A 343 -7.73 -101.79 22.39
N ALA A 344 -6.78 -101.08 21.77
CA ALA A 344 -6.47 -99.68 22.06
C ALA A 344 -7.50 -98.71 21.45
N ASP A 345 -7.97 -99.02 20.24
CA ASP A 345 -9.06 -98.32 19.53
C ASP A 345 -10.32 -99.21 19.45
N GLU A 346 -11.16 -99.03 18.42
CA GLU A 346 -12.33 -99.88 18.17
C GLU A 346 -11.92 -101.32 17.83
N VAL A 347 -10.83 -101.55 17.09
CA VAL A 347 -10.33 -102.89 16.70
C VAL A 347 -8.80 -102.95 16.87
N GLY A 348 -8.26 -104.09 17.32
CA GLY A 348 -6.81 -104.25 17.63
C GLY A 348 -6.04 -105.14 16.66
N GLY A 349 -4.72 -104.98 16.56
CA GLY A 349 -3.85 -105.86 15.75
C GLY A 349 -3.38 -107.12 16.49
N ASP A 350 -3.55 -107.16 17.81
CA ASP A 350 -3.15 -108.27 18.67
C ASP A 350 -3.95 -109.54 18.35
N TYR A 351 -3.25 -110.67 18.29
CA TYR A 351 -3.78 -111.99 17.98
C TYR A 351 -3.36 -112.99 19.05
N TYR A 352 -4.29 -113.83 19.49
CA TYR A 352 -3.93 -115.08 20.17
C TYR A 352 -4.88 -116.20 19.77
N ASP A 353 -4.37 -117.42 19.69
CA ASP A 353 -5.16 -118.63 19.48
C ASP A 353 -4.52 -119.82 20.17
N VAL A 354 -5.36 -120.80 20.54
CA VAL A 354 -4.94 -122.03 21.21
C VAL A 354 -5.65 -123.20 20.54
N LEU A 355 -4.88 -124.04 19.86
CA LEU A 355 -5.38 -125.13 19.03
C LEU A 355 -4.83 -126.47 19.52
N GLN A 356 -5.69 -127.45 19.76
CA GLN A 356 -5.30 -128.80 20.18
C GLN A 356 -5.44 -129.80 19.01
N ASN A 357 -4.39 -130.57 18.73
CA ASN A 357 -4.42 -131.71 17.80
C ASN A 357 -3.94 -132.99 18.51
N GLY A 358 -4.87 -133.87 18.90
CA GLY A 358 -4.55 -135.08 19.67
C GLY A 358 -3.84 -134.74 20.98
N SER A 359 -2.57 -135.15 21.11
CA SER A 359 -1.72 -134.89 22.28
C SER A 359 -0.85 -133.63 22.18
N ARG A 360 -0.91 -132.87 21.07
CA ARG A 360 -0.12 -131.64 20.86
C ARG A 360 -1.01 -130.41 20.97
N VAL A 361 -0.52 -129.39 21.69
CA VAL A 361 -1.16 -128.08 21.82
C VAL A 361 -0.29 -127.05 21.11
N LYS A 362 -0.89 -126.24 20.24
CA LYS A 362 -0.26 -125.10 19.56
C LYS A 362 -0.84 -123.82 20.16
N ILE A 363 0.03 -122.90 20.57
CA ILE A 363 -0.37 -121.57 21.05
C ILE A 363 0.25 -120.56 20.09
N GLY A 364 -0.59 -119.78 19.43
CA GLY A 364 -0.18 -118.67 18.58
C GLY A 364 -0.43 -117.36 19.29
N ILE A 365 0.56 -116.46 19.29
CA ILE A 365 0.40 -115.06 19.71
C ILE A 365 1.09 -114.22 18.65
N GLY A 366 0.43 -113.16 18.20
CA GLY A 366 0.97 -112.25 17.21
C GLY A 366 0.52 -110.82 17.47
N ASP A 367 1.28 -109.87 16.96
CA ASP A 367 0.93 -108.46 16.94
C ASP A 367 1.12 -107.96 15.50
N VAL A 368 0.01 -107.56 14.87
CA VAL A 368 0.03 -106.99 13.53
C VAL A 368 0.48 -105.54 13.62
N THR A 369 1.51 -105.17 12.86
CA THR A 369 2.04 -103.80 12.85
C THR A 369 0.96 -102.80 12.41
N GLY A 370 0.59 -101.88 13.31
CA GLY A 370 -0.46 -100.88 13.09
C GLY A 370 -1.59 -100.99 14.12
N HIS A 371 -2.54 -100.06 14.08
CA HIS A 371 -3.72 -100.07 14.97
C HIS A 371 -4.98 -99.71 14.17
N GLY A 372 -6.15 -100.06 14.70
CA GLY A 372 -7.44 -99.80 14.07
C GLY A 372 -7.94 -100.91 13.14
N LEU A 373 -8.90 -100.58 12.27
CA LEU A 373 -9.63 -101.55 11.45
C LEU A 373 -8.71 -102.38 10.53
N GLU A 374 -7.71 -101.75 9.90
CA GLU A 374 -6.84 -102.42 8.93
C GLU A 374 -6.02 -103.56 9.55
N SER A 375 -5.41 -103.33 10.73
CA SER A 375 -4.64 -104.36 11.43
C SER A 375 -5.56 -105.44 12.03
N GLY A 376 -6.74 -105.06 12.51
CA GLY A 376 -7.75 -105.99 13.01
C GLY A 376 -8.30 -106.95 11.95
N VAL A 377 -8.51 -106.48 10.72
CA VAL A 377 -8.93 -107.34 9.61
C VAL A 377 -7.83 -108.33 9.22
N LEU A 378 -6.55 -107.93 9.23
CA LEU A 378 -5.43 -108.83 8.98
C LEU A 378 -5.31 -109.92 10.06
N MET A 379 -5.49 -109.54 11.33
CA MET A 379 -5.54 -110.48 12.46
C MET A 379 -6.61 -111.56 12.26
N LEU A 380 -7.83 -111.17 11.85
CA LEU A 380 -8.91 -112.12 11.56
C LEU A 380 -8.58 -113.07 10.40
N MET A 381 -7.93 -112.55 9.35
CA MET A 381 -7.51 -113.38 8.21
C MET A 381 -6.48 -114.42 8.63
N VAL A 382 -5.46 -114.03 9.40
CA VAL A 382 -4.43 -114.95 9.93
C VAL A 382 -5.06 -116.01 10.81
N GLN A 383 -5.98 -115.63 11.71
CA GLN A 383 -6.68 -116.56 12.58
C GLN A 383 -7.53 -117.58 11.80
N SER A 384 -8.26 -117.11 10.79
CA SER A 384 -9.11 -117.97 9.96
C SER A 384 -8.28 -118.99 9.18
N VAL A 385 -7.13 -118.57 8.64
CA VAL A 385 -6.19 -119.46 7.95
C VAL A 385 -5.59 -120.48 8.92
N ALA A 386 -5.15 -120.05 10.11
CA ALA A 386 -4.60 -120.95 11.12
C ALA A 386 -5.61 -122.03 11.58
N ARG A 387 -6.88 -121.66 11.76
CA ARG A 387 -7.95 -122.60 12.11
C ARG A 387 -8.30 -123.54 10.94
N ALA A 388 -8.33 -123.04 9.71
CA ALA A 388 -8.59 -123.86 8.53
C ALA A 388 -7.48 -124.92 8.29
N LEU A 389 -6.21 -124.53 8.43
CA LEU A 389 -5.06 -125.45 8.32
C LEU A 389 -5.10 -126.54 9.40
N GLN A 390 -5.52 -126.17 10.62
CA GLN A 390 -5.72 -127.12 11.71
C GLN A 390 -6.83 -128.14 11.41
N GLU A 391 -7.94 -127.70 10.81
CA GLU A 391 -9.07 -128.58 10.45
C GLU A 391 -8.73 -129.52 9.27
N ALA A 392 -7.90 -129.05 8.34
CA ALA A 392 -7.38 -129.84 7.21
C ALA A 392 -6.32 -130.89 7.62
N ASN A 393 -5.86 -130.87 8.87
CA ASN A 393 -4.86 -131.80 9.43
C ASN A 393 -3.51 -131.79 8.67
N GLU A 394 -3.17 -130.66 8.04
CA GLU A 394 -1.87 -130.45 7.38
C GLU A 394 -0.80 -130.10 8.43
N GLY A 395 0.34 -130.79 8.35
CA GLY A 395 1.38 -130.78 9.39
C GLY A 395 2.50 -129.77 9.21
N ASP A 396 2.51 -128.99 8.13
CA ASP A 396 3.53 -128.00 7.76
C ASP A 396 3.02 -127.13 6.60
N PRO A 397 2.88 -125.79 6.70
CA PRO A 397 2.95 -124.84 7.83
C PRO A 397 1.58 -124.27 8.25
#